data_AF-A0A165E2M2-F1
#
_entry.id   AF-A0A165E2M2-F1
#
_cell.length_a   1.000
_cell.length_b   1.000
_cell.length_c   1.000
_cell.angle_alpha   90.00
_cell.angle_beta   90.00
_cell.angle_gamma   90.00
#
_symmetry.space_group_name_H-M   'P 1'
#
loop_
_entity.id
_entity.type
_entity.pdbx_description
1 polymer ?
#
loop_
_entity_poly.entity_id
_entity_poly.type
_entity_poly.pdbx_seq_one_letter_code
_entity_poly.pdbx_strand_id
1 'polypeptide(L)'
;MASLATDSGITRDPIYYEDDGNVILRADSTVFKLALPQSDGAVDGQTDEQPIVLAGDTAEQFRSLLWALYARPDEIVKYLADSDNNERWMRVLYVAKLAHKYDCIDLAQWALDTVANHCRRADSIGSPEAVVTLVQLYSLRDHRPSLDEWAEAFIRRTAAAGGVEYLTLLRAAAASSWDEIEYHAYNCLVCGGATAWTALNLTSAETTRLLRGYHNLNEALLAHQTAPSYGASAAPGAFNTEA
;
A
#
# COMPACT_ATOMS: atom_id res chain seq x y z
N MET A 1 4.74 18.82 -49.89
CA MET A 1 5.58 17.81 -49.23
C MET A 1 6.11 18.39 -47.93
N ALA A 2 5.52 17.96 -46.81
CA ALA A 2 6.16 17.88 -45.49
C ALA A 2 5.29 16.92 -44.68
N SER A 3 5.88 15.77 -44.37
CA SER A 3 5.27 14.61 -43.72
C SER A 3 4.87 14.95 -42.28
N LEU A 4 3.61 14.73 -41.92
CA LEU A 4 3.16 14.64 -40.54
C LEU A 4 3.58 13.27 -40.00
N ALA A 5 4.72 13.20 -39.32
CA ALA A 5 5.03 12.07 -38.46
C ALA A 5 4.25 12.25 -37.15
N THR A 6 3.01 11.76 -37.10
CA THR A 6 2.37 11.38 -35.84
C THR A 6 3.01 10.07 -35.41
N ASP A 7 4.14 10.17 -34.69
CA ASP A 7 4.67 9.05 -33.92
C ASP A 7 3.77 8.93 -32.68
N SER A 8 2.66 8.19 -32.83
CA SER A 8 1.78 7.87 -31.72
C SER A 8 2.60 7.06 -30.72
N GLY A 9 3.03 7.67 -29.62
CA GLY A 9 3.84 7.08 -28.54
C GLY A 9 3.18 5.93 -27.78
N ILE A 10 2.59 4.99 -28.50
CA ILE A 10 1.96 3.76 -28.06
C ILE A 10 2.94 2.63 -28.33
N THR A 11 3.23 1.83 -27.31
CA THR A 11 4.16 0.70 -27.38
C THR A 11 3.39 -0.61 -27.23
N ARG A 12 3.68 -1.62 -28.04
CA ARG A 12 3.08 -2.96 -27.88
C ARG A 12 3.79 -3.72 -26.77
N ASP A 13 3.04 -4.37 -25.89
CA ASP A 13 3.63 -5.22 -24.86
C ASP A 13 4.35 -6.42 -25.51
N PRO A 14 5.60 -6.74 -25.12
CA PRO A 14 6.37 -7.80 -25.76
C PRO A 14 5.88 -9.22 -25.43
N ILE A 15 5.06 -9.39 -24.39
CA ILE A 15 4.61 -10.70 -23.90
C ILE A 15 3.13 -10.91 -24.23
N TYR A 16 2.31 -9.89 -24.01
CA TYR A 16 0.85 -9.97 -24.05
C TYR A 16 0.25 -9.21 -25.24
N TYR A 17 0.93 -9.26 -26.38
CA TYR A 17 0.41 -8.77 -27.65
C TYR A 17 0.35 -9.95 -28.63
N GLU A 18 -0.75 -10.71 -28.56
CA GLU A 18 -0.95 -11.93 -29.35
C GLU A 18 -1.38 -11.60 -30.78
N ASP A 19 -0.74 -12.21 -31.77
CA ASP A 19 -1.11 -12.05 -33.18
C ASP A 19 -2.58 -12.46 -33.44
N ASP A 20 -3.03 -13.51 -32.76
CA ASP A 20 -4.38 -14.09 -32.86
C ASP A 20 -5.40 -13.46 -31.88
N GLY A 21 -4.99 -12.48 -31.07
CA GLY A 21 -5.91 -11.82 -30.14
C GLY A 21 -7.00 -11.03 -30.88
N ASN A 22 -8.17 -10.91 -30.26
CA ASN A 22 -9.33 -10.21 -30.83
C ASN A 22 -9.69 -8.91 -30.09
N VAL A 23 -9.02 -8.61 -28.97
CA VAL A 23 -9.25 -7.39 -28.19
C VAL A 23 -7.94 -6.68 -27.89
N ILE A 24 -7.88 -5.38 -28.18
CA ILE A 24 -6.76 -4.49 -27.86
C ILE A 24 -7.14 -3.60 -26.69
N LEU A 25 -6.38 -3.72 -25.61
CA LEU A 25 -6.52 -2.96 -24.38
C LEU A 25 -5.31 -2.04 -24.23
N ARG A 26 -5.50 -0.84 -23.69
CA ARG A 26 -4.40 0.12 -23.45
C ARG A 26 -4.32 0.49 -21.98
N ALA A 27 -3.18 0.22 -21.35
CA ALA A 27 -2.82 0.74 -20.03
C ALA A 27 -1.67 1.73 -20.19
N ASP A 28 -1.88 2.97 -19.74
CA ASP A 28 -0.96 4.09 -19.95
C ASP A 28 -0.59 4.31 -21.44
N SER A 29 0.68 4.09 -21.80
CA SER A 29 1.22 4.17 -23.16
C SER A 29 1.44 2.80 -23.80
N THR A 30 1.05 1.71 -23.13
CA THR A 30 1.27 0.34 -23.60
C THR A 30 -0.05 -0.31 -24.04
N VAL A 31 -0.03 -0.98 -25.20
CA VAL A 31 -1.16 -1.80 -25.70
C VAL A 31 -0.90 -3.29 -25.54
N PHE A 32 -1.97 -3.99 -25.22
CA PHE A 32 -2.06 -5.44 -24.98
C PHE A 32 -3.09 -5.99 -25.95
N LYS A 33 -2.83 -7.15 -26.55
CA LYS A 33 -3.75 -7.81 -27.49
C LYS A 33 -4.01 -9.23 -27.02
N LEU A 34 -5.26 -9.51 -26.67
CA LEU A 34 -5.68 -10.73 -25.97
C LEU A 34 -6.87 -11.39 -26.68
N ALA A 35 -6.97 -12.71 -26.55
CA ALA A 35 -8.15 -13.47 -26.92
C ALA A 35 -9.20 -13.46 -25.79
N LEU A 36 -10.21 -12.59 -25.87
CA LEU A 36 -11.30 -12.48 -24.90
C LEU A 36 -12.67 -12.72 -25.56
N PRO A 37 -13.65 -13.28 -24.85
CA PRO A 37 -15.01 -13.40 -25.37
C PRO A 37 -15.58 -12.00 -25.64
N GLN A 38 -15.88 -11.70 -26.90
CA GLN A 38 -16.53 -10.45 -27.31
C GLN A 38 -18.03 -10.67 -27.50
N SER A 39 -18.83 -9.68 -27.09
CA SER A 39 -20.24 -9.60 -27.48
C SER A 39 -20.36 -9.12 -28.93
N ASP A 40 -21.31 -9.67 -29.68
CA ASP A 40 -21.62 -9.19 -31.03
C ASP A 40 -21.89 -7.67 -31.02
N GLY A 41 -21.01 -6.90 -31.68
CA GLY A 41 -21.14 -5.44 -31.82
C GLY A 41 -20.08 -4.59 -31.12
N ALA A 42 -19.02 -5.16 -30.53
CA ALA A 42 -17.92 -4.38 -29.96
C ALA A 42 -17.11 -3.62 -31.04
N VAL A 43 -17.26 -2.29 -31.08
CA VAL A 43 -16.55 -1.40 -32.02
C VAL A 43 -15.16 -1.02 -31.48
N ASP A 44 -15.02 -0.88 -30.16
CA ASP A 44 -13.77 -0.50 -29.51
C ASP A 44 -12.86 -1.71 -29.26
N GLY A 45 -11.54 -1.50 -29.32
CA GLY A 45 -10.54 -2.53 -29.07
C GLY A 45 -10.22 -3.42 -30.27
N GLN A 46 -10.60 -3.02 -31.49
CA GLN A 46 -10.31 -3.79 -32.71
C GLN A 46 -8.97 -3.38 -33.36
N THR A 47 -8.49 -2.16 -33.11
CA THR A 47 -7.22 -1.65 -33.66
C THR A 47 -6.38 -0.91 -32.61
N ASP A 48 -5.08 -0.74 -32.89
CA ASP A 48 -4.15 -0.02 -32.02
C ASP A 48 -4.51 1.47 -31.89
N GLU A 49 -5.18 2.03 -32.90
CA GLU A 49 -5.64 3.43 -32.94
C GLU A 49 -6.93 3.65 -32.13
N GLN A 50 -7.71 2.60 -31.91
CA GLN A 50 -8.93 2.61 -31.09
C GLN A 50 -8.93 1.47 -30.05
N PRO A 51 -7.97 1.47 -29.10
CA PRO A 51 -7.93 0.47 -28.04
C PRO A 51 -8.96 0.79 -26.96
N ILE A 52 -9.36 -0.23 -26.19
CA ILE A 52 -10.13 -0.01 -24.96
C ILE A 52 -9.17 0.55 -23.91
N VAL A 53 -9.39 1.79 -23.47
CA VAL A 53 -8.49 2.49 -22.54
C VAL A 53 -8.80 2.09 -21.09
N LEU A 54 -7.82 1.49 -20.42
CA LEU A 54 -7.86 1.11 -19.01
C LEU A 54 -7.48 2.33 -18.14
N ALA A 55 -8.45 3.19 -17.87
CA ALA A 55 -8.22 4.45 -17.20
C ALA A 55 -7.63 4.25 -15.79
N GLY A 56 -6.48 4.90 -15.54
CA GLY A 56 -5.81 4.90 -14.24
C GLY A 56 -4.90 3.70 -13.96
N ASP A 57 -4.76 2.76 -14.91
CA ASP A 57 -3.88 1.61 -14.75
C ASP A 57 -2.55 1.81 -15.47
N THR A 58 -1.48 1.38 -14.80
CA THR A 58 -0.15 1.31 -15.41
C THR A 58 0.03 0.00 -16.17
N ALA A 59 0.92 0.01 -17.17
CA ALA A 59 1.27 -1.20 -17.92
C ALA A 59 1.79 -2.33 -17.00
N GLU A 60 2.56 -1.99 -15.96
CA GLU A 60 3.10 -2.98 -15.02
C GLU A 60 2.02 -3.62 -14.14
N GLN A 61 1.08 -2.82 -13.63
CA GLN A 61 -0.04 -3.35 -12.86
C GLN A 61 -0.87 -4.29 -13.73
N PHE A 62 -1.20 -3.89 -14.95
CA PHE A 62 -2.00 -4.72 -15.85
C PHE A 62 -1.28 -6.00 -16.25
N ARG A 63 0.03 -5.92 -16.54
CA ARG A 63 0.87 -7.10 -16.78
C ARG A 63 0.90 -8.06 -15.59
N SER A 64 0.86 -7.54 -14.37
CA SER A 64 0.79 -8.34 -13.15
C SER A 64 -0.53 -9.11 -13.06
N LEU A 65 -1.65 -8.47 -13.41
CA LEU A 65 -2.96 -9.13 -13.49
C LEU A 65 -2.97 -10.22 -14.56
N LEU A 66 -2.49 -9.94 -15.78
CA LEU A 66 -2.42 -10.93 -16.85
C LEU A 66 -1.54 -12.12 -16.46
N TRP A 67 -0.42 -11.88 -15.78
CA TRP A 67 0.40 -12.96 -15.24
C TRP A 67 -0.42 -13.87 -14.31
N ALA A 68 -1.23 -13.33 -13.41
CA ALA A 68 -2.04 -14.16 -12.51
C ALA A 68 -3.17 -14.92 -13.23
N LEU A 69 -3.71 -14.37 -14.33
CA LEU A 69 -4.79 -15.00 -15.11
C LEU A 69 -4.29 -16.09 -16.06
N TYR A 70 -3.12 -15.90 -16.67
CA TYR A 70 -2.60 -16.77 -17.72
C TYR A 70 -1.46 -17.69 -17.26
N ALA A 71 -0.79 -17.42 -16.13
CA ALA A 71 0.26 -18.30 -15.63
C ALA A 71 -0.31 -19.63 -15.13
N ARG A 72 0.49 -20.69 -15.30
CA ARG A 72 0.10 -22.02 -14.81
C ARG A 72 0.30 -22.11 -13.30
N PRO A 73 -0.49 -22.91 -12.56
CA PRO A 73 -0.34 -23.04 -11.12
C PRO A 73 1.09 -23.42 -10.67
N ASP A 74 1.79 -24.27 -11.41
CA ASP A 74 3.18 -24.66 -11.13
C ASP A 74 4.16 -23.48 -11.26
N GLU A 75 3.93 -22.59 -12.23
CA GLU A 75 4.75 -21.40 -12.45
C GLU A 75 4.55 -20.38 -11.34
N ILE A 76 3.32 -20.20 -10.88
CA ILE A 76 2.99 -19.33 -9.76
C ILE A 76 3.66 -19.85 -8.48
N VAL A 77 3.53 -21.16 -8.19
CA VAL A 77 4.18 -21.77 -7.01
C VAL A 77 5.69 -21.62 -7.08
N LYS A 78 6.30 -21.90 -8.25
CA LYS A 78 7.74 -21.72 -8.45
C LYS A 78 8.17 -20.27 -8.27
N TYR A 79 7.39 -19.33 -8.80
CA TYR A 79 7.66 -17.90 -8.67
C TYR A 79 7.61 -17.45 -7.22
N LEU A 80 6.64 -17.94 -6.44
CA LEU A 80 6.49 -17.63 -5.01
C LEU A 80 7.52 -18.32 -4.10
N ALA A 81 8.06 -19.47 -4.52
CA ALA A 81 9.00 -20.27 -3.72
C ALA A 81 10.45 -19.75 -3.73
N ASP A 82 10.83 -18.98 -4.74
CA ASP A 82 12.16 -18.36 -4.82
C ASP A 82 12.31 -17.31 -3.68
N SER A 83 13.50 -17.05 -3.17
CA SER A 83 13.69 -16.22 -1.94
C SER A 83 13.42 -14.71 -2.17
N ASP A 84 13.20 -13.98 -1.06
CA ASP A 84 12.64 -12.62 -0.92
C ASP A 84 13.11 -11.56 -1.94
N ASN A 85 12.25 -11.24 -2.90
CA ASN A 85 12.36 -10.03 -3.73
C ASN A 85 11.12 -9.15 -3.51
N ASN A 86 11.31 -7.90 -3.09
CA ASN A 86 10.23 -6.92 -2.92
C ASN A 86 9.41 -6.74 -4.22
N GLU A 87 10.04 -6.85 -5.38
CA GLU A 87 9.35 -6.77 -6.69
C GLU A 87 8.31 -7.88 -6.88
N ARG A 88 8.54 -9.05 -6.27
CA ARG A 88 7.60 -10.17 -6.31
C ARG A 88 6.31 -9.82 -5.58
N TRP A 89 6.44 -9.34 -4.35
CA TRP A 89 5.30 -9.02 -3.53
C TRP A 89 4.58 -7.78 -4.05
N MET A 90 5.30 -6.85 -4.68
CA MET A 90 4.72 -5.78 -5.47
C MET A 90 3.84 -6.29 -6.61
N ARG A 91 4.31 -7.27 -7.39
CA ARG A 91 3.50 -7.91 -8.43
C ARG A 91 2.21 -8.49 -7.86
N VAL A 92 2.27 -9.20 -6.73
CA VAL A 92 1.06 -9.78 -6.10
C VAL A 92 0.13 -8.69 -5.54
N LEU A 93 0.66 -7.60 -4.97
CA LEU A 93 -0.15 -6.45 -4.55
C LEU A 93 -0.87 -5.79 -5.74
N TYR A 94 -0.23 -5.69 -6.90
CA TYR A 94 -0.86 -5.22 -8.12
C TYR A 94 -1.97 -6.14 -8.62
N VAL A 95 -1.79 -7.45 -8.50
CA VAL A 95 -2.87 -8.41 -8.76
C VAL A 95 -4.05 -8.13 -7.85
N ALA A 96 -3.84 -8.01 -6.53
CA ALA A 96 -4.92 -7.72 -5.59
C ALA A 96 -5.67 -6.42 -5.96
N LYS A 97 -4.93 -5.36 -6.27
CA LYS A 97 -5.47 -4.04 -6.62
C LYS A 97 -6.33 -4.08 -7.89
N LEU A 98 -5.81 -4.63 -8.98
CA LEU A 98 -6.56 -4.67 -10.23
C LEU A 98 -7.66 -5.73 -10.21
N ALA A 99 -7.44 -6.89 -9.60
CA ALA A 99 -8.47 -7.90 -9.46
C ALA A 99 -9.69 -7.35 -8.73
N HIS A 100 -9.49 -6.57 -7.66
CA HIS A 100 -10.59 -5.86 -7.02
C HIS A 100 -11.25 -4.82 -7.94
N LYS A 101 -10.46 -3.99 -8.63
CA LYS A 101 -10.98 -2.97 -9.56
C LYS A 101 -11.86 -3.59 -10.66
N TYR A 102 -11.51 -4.77 -11.14
CA TYR A 102 -12.21 -5.50 -12.20
C TYR A 102 -13.16 -6.59 -11.66
N ASP A 103 -13.56 -6.50 -10.39
CA ASP A 103 -14.56 -7.37 -9.75
C ASP A 103 -14.21 -8.88 -9.77
N CYS A 104 -12.91 -9.20 -9.81
CA CYS A 104 -12.37 -10.55 -9.67
C CYS A 104 -12.07 -10.87 -8.20
N ILE A 105 -13.12 -10.94 -7.38
CA ILE A 105 -13.00 -11.00 -5.91
C ILE A 105 -12.15 -12.18 -5.43
N ASP A 106 -12.36 -13.39 -5.96
CA ASP A 106 -11.61 -14.59 -5.54
C ASP A 106 -10.10 -14.44 -5.82
N LEU A 107 -9.76 -13.84 -6.97
CA LEU A 107 -8.37 -13.58 -7.33
C LEU A 107 -7.74 -12.51 -6.42
N ALA A 108 -8.50 -11.47 -6.07
CA ALA A 108 -8.06 -10.45 -5.14
C ALA A 108 -7.81 -11.03 -3.73
N GLN A 109 -8.70 -11.91 -3.26
CA GLN A 109 -8.56 -12.60 -1.97
C GLN A 109 -7.34 -13.51 -1.95
N TRP A 110 -7.15 -14.32 -3.00
CA TRP A 110 -5.96 -15.18 -3.15
C TRP A 110 -4.66 -14.37 -3.11
N ALA A 111 -4.63 -13.23 -3.82
CA ALA A 111 -3.46 -12.36 -3.85
C ALA A 111 -3.18 -11.76 -2.45
N LEU A 112 -4.22 -11.33 -1.73
CA LEU A 112 -4.08 -10.86 -0.35
C LEU A 112 -3.67 -11.96 0.64
N ASP A 113 -4.11 -13.21 0.45
CA ASP A 113 -3.65 -14.35 1.27
C ASP A 113 -2.16 -14.61 1.07
N THR A 114 -1.75 -14.54 -0.19
CA THR A 114 -0.36 -14.71 -0.60
C THR A 114 0.53 -13.61 0.01
N VAL A 115 0.09 -12.34 -0.04
CA VAL A 115 0.80 -11.21 0.61
C VAL A 115 0.81 -11.35 2.13
N ALA A 116 -0.31 -11.72 2.75
CA ALA A 116 -0.39 -11.88 4.20
C ALA A 116 0.61 -12.91 4.74
N ASN A 117 0.82 -14.02 4.02
CA ASN A 117 1.79 -15.04 4.39
C ASN A 117 3.24 -14.51 4.38
N HIS A 118 3.55 -13.60 3.45
CA HIS A 118 4.86 -12.92 3.45
C HIS A 118 4.96 -11.90 4.59
N CYS A 119 3.98 -11.01 4.73
CA CYS A 119 3.96 -9.95 5.73
C CYS A 119 3.99 -10.47 7.18
N ARG A 120 3.51 -11.69 7.44
CA ARG A 120 3.58 -12.32 8.77
C ARG A 120 4.99 -12.76 9.17
N ARG A 121 5.93 -12.87 8.23
CA ARG A 121 7.31 -13.24 8.55
C ARG A 121 8.02 -12.10 9.27
N ALA A 122 8.83 -12.43 10.27
CA ALA A 122 9.48 -11.43 11.12
C ALA A 122 10.59 -10.65 10.39
N ASP A 123 11.20 -11.25 9.36
CA ASP A 123 12.24 -10.68 8.51
C ASP A 123 11.69 -9.84 7.34
N SER A 124 10.38 -9.88 7.11
CA SER A 124 9.74 -9.17 6.00
C SER A 124 9.66 -7.67 6.29
N ILE A 125 10.33 -6.89 5.43
CA ILE A 125 10.34 -5.42 5.38
C ILE A 125 9.94 -4.99 3.97
N GLY A 126 8.86 -4.23 3.87
CA GLY A 126 8.36 -3.74 2.57
C GLY A 126 9.14 -2.56 2.01
N SER A 127 9.03 -2.36 0.69
CA SER A 127 9.38 -1.08 0.08
C SER A 127 8.32 0.00 0.42
N PRO A 128 8.65 1.30 0.26
CA PRO A 128 7.66 2.37 0.45
C PRO A 128 6.42 2.17 -0.43
N GLU A 129 6.63 1.73 -1.67
CA GLU A 129 5.56 1.48 -2.64
C GLU A 129 4.66 0.31 -2.22
N ALA A 130 5.25 -0.75 -1.65
CA ALA A 130 4.49 -1.89 -1.13
C ALA A 130 3.59 -1.46 0.03
N VAL A 131 4.13 -0.66 0.96
CA VAL A 131 3.38 -0.13 2.09
C VAL A 131 2.24 0.77 1.62
N VAL A 132 2.51 1.72 0.72
CA VAL A 132 1.49 2.64 0.20
C VAL A 132 0.40 1.86 -0.54
N THR A 133 0.77 0.88 -1.37
CA THR A 133 -0.20 0.04 -2.08
C THR A 133 -1.05 -0.78 -1.11
N LEU A 134 -0.44 -1.36 -0.07
CA LEU A 134 -1.16 -2.10 0.96
C LEU A 134 -2.15 -1.22 1.73
N VAL A 135 -1.76 0.02 2.06
CA VAL A 135 -2.66 1.00 2.69
C VAL A 135 -3.81 1.38 1.75
N GLN A 136 -3.56 1.55 0.46
CA GLN A 136 -4.61 1.80 -0.53
C GLN A 136 -5.63 0.66 -0.63
N LEU A 137 -5.21 -0.57 -0.36
CA LEU A 137 -6.06 -1.76 -0.32
C LEU A 137 -6.85 -1.89 0.98
N TYR A 138 -6.72 -0.98 1.93
CA TYR A 138 -7.49 -0.98 3.18
C TYR A 138 -9.00 -0.88 2.95
N SER A 139 -9.44 -0.35 1.80
CA SER A 139 -10.86 -0.39 1.40
C SER A 139 -11.41 -1.82 1.28
N LEU A 140 -10.55 -2.83 1.17
CA LEU A 140 -10.93 -4.25 1.09
C LEU A 140 -11.21 -4.89 2.46
N ARG A 141 -11.01 -4.17 3.56
CA ARG A 141 -11.19 -4.71 4.92
C ARG A 141 -12.58 -5.29 5.17
N ASP A 142 -13.62 -4.73 4.54
CA ASP A 142 -15.00 -5.18 4.73
C ASP A 142 -15.21 -6.62 4.22
N HIS A 143 -14.42 -7.02 3.21
CA HIS A 143 -14.42 -8.38 2.68
C HIS A 143 -13.41 -9.30 3.38
N ARG A 144 -12.55 -8.73 4.23
CA ARG A 144 -11.49 -9.47 4.92
C ARG A 144 -11.13 -8.85 6.27
N PRO A 145 -11.83 -9.26 7.35
CA PRO A 145 -11.62 -8.70 8.69
C PRO A 145 -10.20 -8.89 9.24
N SER A 146 -9.48 -9.90 8.75
CA SER A 146 -8.12 -10.18 9.20
C SER A 146 -7.07 -9.25 8.57
N LEU A 147 -7.43 -8.40 7.61
CA LEU A 147 -6.48 -7.52 6.91
C LEU A 147 -5.71 -6.65 7.91
N ASP A 148 -6.46 -6.05 8.84
CA ASP A 148 -5.98 -5.05 9.79
C ASP A 148 -4.84 -5.61 10.65
N GLU A 149 -5.02 -6.80 11.24
CA GLU A 149 -4.08 -7.39 12.19
C GLU A 149 -2.67 -7.58 11.62
N TRP A 150 -2.55 -8.21 10.44
CA TRP A 150 -1.23 -8.51 9.88
C TRP A 150 -0.67 -7.33 9.10
N ALA A 151 -1.51 -6.56 8.42
CA ALA A 151 -1.06 -5.43 7.62
C ALA A 151 -0.58 -4.29 8.53
N GLU A 152 -1.29 -4.00 9.62
CA GLU A 152 -0.85 -3.01 10.61
C GLU A 152 0.51 -3.38 11.21
N ALA A 153 0.66 -4.63 11.67
CA ALA A 153 1.92 -5.12 12.23
C ALA A 153 3.08 -5.00 11.23
N PHE A 154 2.84 -5.34 9.96
CA PHE A 154 3.81 -5.24 8.89
C PHE A 154 4.19 -3.79 8.56
N ILE A 155 3.20 -2.89 8.46
CA ILE A 155 3.39 -1.46 8.17
C ILE A 155 4.21 -0.80 9.28
N ARG A 156 3.84 -1.02 10.55
CA ARG A 156 4.54 -0.49 11.72
C ARG A 156 5.99 -0.98 11.76
N ARG A 157 6.21 -2.28 11.52
CA ARG A 157 7.57 -2.86 11.48
C ARG A 157 8.40 -2.26 10.35
N THR A 158 7.82 -2.12 9.15
CA THR A 158 8.50 -1.54 7.99
C THR A 158 8.86 -0.07 8.23
N ALA A 159 7.95 0.73 8.80
CA ALA A 159 8.21 2.12 9.16
C ALA A 159 9.29 2.27 10.24
N ALA A 160 9.25 1.43 11.28
CA ALA A 160 10.26 1.41 12.34
C ALA A 160 11.67 1.04 11.82
N ALA A 161 11.73 0.18 10.80
CA ALA A 161 12.98 -0.18 10.12
C ALA A 161 13.46 0.87 9.10
N GLY A 162 12.72 1.97 8.90
CA GLY A 162 13.04 3.00 7.90
C GLY A 162 12.70 2.61 6.46
N GLY A 163 11.92 1.54 6.25
CA GLY A 163 11.46 1.11 4.92
C GLY A 163 10.39 2.02 4.30
N VAL A 164 9.80 2.93 5.08
CA VAL A 164 8.86 3.95 4.60
C VAL A 164 8.95 5.20 5.49
N GLU A 165 8.88 6.39 4.89
CA GLU A 165 8.82 7.64 5.64
C GLU A 165 7.45 7.84 6.28
N TYR A 166 7.41 8.29 7.54
CA TYR A 166 6.16 8.53 8.26
C TYR A 166 5.25 9.57 7.61
N LEU A 167 5.78 10.56 6.89
CA LEU A 167 4.94 11.53 6.16
C LEU A 167 4.21 10.87 4.99
N THR A 168 4.90 10.02 4.24
CA THR A 168 4.30 9.24 3.14
C THR A 168 3.23 8.30 3.69
N LEU A 169 3.51 7.64 4.81
CA LEU A 169 2.55 6.77 5.48
C LEU A 169 1.33 7.54 5.99
N LEU A 170 1.53 8.70 6.62
CA LEU A 170 0.45 9.56 7.11
C LEU A 170 -0.51 9.96 5.98
N ARG A 171 0.04 10.42 4.84
CA ARG A 171 -0.76 10.83 3.69
C ARG A 171 -1.51 9.67 3.05
N ALA A 172 -0.86 8.52 2.91
CA ALA A 172 -1.50 7.32 2.38
C ALA A 172 -2.65 6.85 3.29
N ALA A 173 -2.43 6.80 4.60
CA ALA A 173 -3.43 6.36 5.57
C ALA A 173 -4.64 7.32 5.63
N ALA A 174 -4.39 8.63 5.60
CA ALA A 174 -5.45 9.63 5.53
C ALA A 174 -6.30 9.50 4.25
N ALA A 175 -5.67 9.23 3.10
CA ALA A 175 -6.37 9.03 1.83
C ALA A 175 -7.23 7.76 1.81
N SER A 176 -6.84 6.74 2.57
CA SER A 176 -7.55 5.45 2.69
C SER A 176 -8.46 5.36 3.92
N SER A 177 -8.51 6.41 4.74
CA SER A 177 -9.26 6.46 6.00
C SER A 177 -8.90 5.32 6.97
N TRP A 178 -7.60 5.06 7.13
CA TRP A 178 -7.06 4.12 8.11
C TRP A 178 -6.56 4.85 9.35
N ASP A 179 -7.47 5.07 10.30
CA ASP A 179 -7.26 5.94 11.46
C ASP A 179 -6.11 5.46 12.37
N GLU A 180 -5.96 4.15 12.57
CA GLU A 180 -4.92 3.56 13.43
C GLU A 180 -3.51 3.83 12.89
N ILE A 181 -3.33 3.67 11.57
CA ILE A 181 -2.07 3.94 10.90
C ILE A 181 -1.83 5.44 10.76
N GLU A 182 -2.87 6.22 10.45
CA GLU A 182 -2.77 7.68 10.40
C GLU A 182 -2.31 8.23 11.77
N TYR A 183 -2.98 7.80 12.85
CA TYR A 183 -2.65 8.18 14.21
C TYR A 183 -1.23 7.76 14.59
N HIS A 184 -0.83 6.53 14.26
CA HIS A 184 0.51 6.04 14.53
C HIS A 184 1.58 6.90 13.82
N ALA A 185 1.43 7.12 12.51
CA ALA A 185 2.37 7.91 11.73
C ALA A 185 2.43 9.37 12.23
N TYR A 186 1.27 9.95 12.57
CA TYR A 186 1.18 11.28 13.15
C TYR A 186 1.91 11.37 14.49
N ASN A 187 1.68 10.41 15.40
CA ASN A 187 2.32 10.38 16.71
C ASN A 187 3.85 10.26 16.58
N CYS A 188 4.34 9.38 15.71
CA CYS A 188 5.77 9.26 15.42
C CYS A 188 6.38 10.57 14.89
N LEU A 189 5.70 11.27 13.98
CA LEU A 189 6.15 12.57 13.48
C LEU A 189 6.18 13.62 14.59
N VAL A 190 5.12 13.71 15.41
CA VAL A 190 5.07 14.65 16.53
C VAL A 190 6.19 14.40 17.53
N CYS A 191 6.44 13.13 17.89
CA CYS A 191 7.52 12.75 18.80
C CYS A 191 8.93 13.02 18.24
N GLY A 192 9.10 13.00 16.91
CA GLY A 192 10.36 13.36 16.25
C GLY A 192 10.75 14.83 16.39
N GLY A 193 9.78 15.71 16.70
CA GLY A 193 10.00 17.13 16.95
C GLY A 193 10.35 17.96 15.71
N ALA A 194 10.51 19.27 15.92
CA ALA A 194 10.61 20.25 14.83
C ALA A 194 11.82 20.05 13.90
N THR A 195 12.93 19.50 14.40
CA THR A 195 14.15 19.22 13.61
C THR A 195 13.94 18.10 12.60
N ALA A 196 13.10 17.11 12.91
CA ALA A 196 12.75 16.05 11.97
C ALA A 196 11.87 16.58 10.82
N TRP A 197 11.12 17.65 11.05
CA TRP A 197 10.18 18.19 10.08
C TRP A 197 10.81 19.11 9.05
N THR A 198 11.94 19.76 9.37
CA THR A 198 12.56 20.74 8.47
C THR A 198 13.04 20.15 7.14
N ALA A 199 13.28 18.83 7.11
CA ALA A 199 13.64 18.10 5.89
C ALA A 199 12.42 17.61 5.09
N LEU A 200 11.20 17.76 5.62
CA LEU A 200 9.98 17.22 5.03
C LEU A 200 9.26 18.26 4.16
N ASN A 201 8.70 17.81 3.04
CA ASN A 201 7.86 18.63 2.16
C ASN A 201 6.43 18.75 2.70
N LEU A 202 6.27 19.48 3.81
CA LEU A 202 5.00 19.70 4.49
C LEU A 202 4.18 20.83 3.87
N THR A 203 2.87 20.64 3.78
CA THR A 203 1.91 21.71 3.49
C THR A 203 1.72 22.62 4.72
N SER A 204 1.20 23.83 4.50
CA SER A 204 0.90 24.75 5.61
C SER A 204 -0.07 24.15 6.65
N ALA A 205 -1.05 23.37 6.18
CA ALA A 205 -2.00 22.68 7.04
C ALA A 205 -1.32 21.58 7.88
N GLU A 206 -0.48 20.74 7.26
CA GLU A 206 0.27 19.69 7.96
C GLU A 206 1.24 20.27 8.99
N THR A 207 1.97 21.32 8.63
CA THR A 207 2.88 22.03 9.54
C THR A 207 2.12 22.58 10.75
N THR A 208 0.97 23.21 10.53
CA THR A 208 0.13 23.74 11.61
C THR A 208 -0.39 22.61 12.51
N ARG A 209 -0.82 21.48 11.93
CA ARG A 209 -1.29 20.30 12.67
C ARG A 209 -0.16 19.74 13.56
N LEU A 210 1.04 19.53 13.01
CA LEU A 210 2.20 19.01 13.74
C LEU A 210 2.66 19.95 14.87
N LEU A 211 2.73 21.26 14.61
CA LEU A 211 3.11 22.26 15.63
C LEU A 211 2.14 22.25 16.81
N ARG A 212 0.83 22.20 16.53
CA ARG A 212 -0.20 22.10 17.59
C ARG A 212 -0.05 20.80 18.37
N GLY A 213 0.14 19.67 17.67
CA GLY A 213 0.37 18.37 18.30
C GLY A 213 1.56 18.38 19.24
N TYR A 214 2.69 18.92 18.79
CA TYR A 214 3.93 19.00 19.56
C TYR A 214 3.82 19.94 20.76
N HIS A 215 3.18 21.10 20.59
CA HIS A 215 2.89 22.01 21.69
C HIS A 215 2.05 21.30 22.77
N ASN A 216 0.94 20.66 22.37
CA ASN A 216 0.07 19.95 23.30
C ASN A 216 0.78 18.80 24.03
N LEU A 217 1.65 18.07 23.32
CA LEU A 217 2.45 17.00 23.92
C LEU A 217 3.43 17.55 24.97
N ASN A 218 4.11 18.65 24.68
CA ASN A 218 5.04 19.28 25.61
C ASN A 218 4.32 19.83 26.85
N GLU A 219 3.16 20.48 26.67
CA GLU A 219 2.34 20.96 27.79
C GLU A 219 1.90 19.80 28.70
N ALA A 220 1.44 18.68 28.12
CA ALA A 220 1.06 17.50 28.90
C ALA A 220 2.25 16.89 29.66
N LEU A 221 3.44 16.86 29.03
CA LEU A 221 4.65 16.33 29.65
C LEU A 221 5.14 17.23 30.80
N LEU A 222 5.07 18.55 30.64
CA LEU A 222 5.36 19.52 31.70
C LEU A 222 4.36 19.39 32.87
N ALA A 223 3.08 19.21 32.58
CA ALA A 223 2.05 18.97 33.60
C ALA A 223 2.32 17.69 34.41
N HIS A 224 2.77 16.61 33.75
CA HIS A 224 3.16 15.38 34.43
C HIS A 224 4.42 15.52 35.30
N GLN A 225 5.41 16.31 34.87
CA GLN A 225 6.64 16.55 35.64
C GLN A 225 6.41 17.43 36.88
N THR A 226 5.43 18.32 36.82
CA THR A 226 5.07 19.24 37.91
C THR A 226 4.02 18.66 38.87
N ALA A 227 3.45 17.49 38.57
CA ALA A 227 2.55 16.79 39.46
C ALA A 227 3.31 16.24 40.69
N PRO A 228 2.86 16.51 41.93
CA PRO A 228 3.50 15.99 43.13
C PRO A 228 3.41 14.45 43.19
N SER A 229 4.53 13.80 43.53
CA SER A 229 4.63 12.35 43.69
C SER A 229 3.79 11.87 44.89
N TYR A 230 2.52 11.56 44.66
CA TYR A 230 1.70 10.88 45.65
C TYR A 230 2.10 9.40 45.73
N GLY A 231 2.87 9.05 46.78
CA GLY A 231 2.87 7.70 47.33
C GLY A 231 4.21 6.94 47.35
N ALA A 232 5.14 7.35 48.22
CA ALA A 232 6.13 6.44 48.79
C ALA A 232 6.35 6.79 50.27
N SER A 233 5.35 6.52 51.12
CA SER A 233 5.53 6.27 52.57
C SER A 233 4.17 6.08 53.24
N ALA A 234 3.73 4.84 53.36
CA ALA A 234 2.92 4.41 54.49
C ALA A 234 3.47 3.06 54.94
N ALA A 235 4.47 3.11 55.81
CA ALA A 235 4.93 1.94 56.54
C ALA A 235 3.76 1.39 57.38
N PRO A 236 3.46 0.07 57.36
CA PRO A 236 2.49 -0.51 58.26
C PRO A 236 3.05 -0.48 59.69
N GLY A 237 2.23 0.08 60.59
CA GLY A 237 2.58 0.38 61.96
C GLY A 237 3.05 -0.82 62.78
N ALA A 238 4.00 -0.54 63.66
CA ALA A 238 4.44 -1.42 64.72
C ALA A 238 3.27 -1.77 65.65
N PHE A 239 2.99 -3.07 65.80
CA PHE A 239 2.20 -3.59 66.91
C PHE A 239 3.12 -3.69 68.14
N ASN A 240 2.86 -2.84 69.12
CA ASN A 240 3.45 -2.94 70.46
C ASN A 240 2.93 -4.21 71.16
N THR A 241 3.87 -4.97 71.73
CA THR A 241 3.61 -6.06 72.67
C THR A 241 4.13 -5.62 74.04
N GLU A 242 3.23 -5.36 74.98
CA GLU A 242 3.44 -5.31 76.43
C GLU A 242 2.09 -5.70 77.06
N ALA A 243 1.95 -6.47 78.14
CA ALA A 243 2.76 -7.41 78.89
C ALA A 243 1.73 -8.26 79.66
#